data_AF-G7GLA7-F1
#
_entry.id   AF-G7GLA7-F1
#
_cell.length_a   1.000
_cell.length_b   1.000
_cell.length_c   1.000
_cell.angle_alpha   90.00
_cell.angle_beta   90.00
_cell.angle_gamma   90.00
#
_symmetry.space_group_name_H-M   'P 1'
#
loop_
_entity.id
_entity.type
_entity.pdbx_description
1 polymer ?
#
loop_
_entity_poly.entity_id
_entity_poly.type
_entity_poly.pdbx_seq_one_letter_code
_entity_poly.pdbx_strand_id
1 'polypeptide(L)'
;MPAQTRSILVRTAAIAAGAGVAALLTVAAPASADVPPGTYTSTTLSGGTVLLQRNGYVQGHDLVLIGRYPIHPRRGGGYYVDFFPGHRVFMNSDGHGGYRGPAFLGGVQVGTFTLTPRG
;
A
#
# COMPACT_ATOMS: atom_id res chain seq x y z
N MET A 1 -20.16 -54.12 47.07
CA MET A 1 -21.34 -53.25 47.27
C MET A 1 -20.86 -51.84 47.60
N PRO A 2 -21.54 -50.78 47.11
CA PRO A 2 -20.96 -49.91 46.09
C PRO A 2 -21.06 -48.39 46.37
N ALA A 3 -20.38 -47.58 45.56
CA ALA A 3 -20.83 -46.24 45.10
C ALA A 3 -19.99 -45.87 43.85
N GLN A 4 -20.50 -46.02 42.62
CA GLN A 4 -21.19 -44.99 41.81
C GLN A 4 -20.58 -43.58 41.97
N THR A 5 -20.08 -42.91 40.92
CA THR A 5 -20.95 -42.19 39.97
C THR A 5 -20.15 -41.64 38.76
N ARG A 6 -20.66 -41.95 37.55
CA ARG A 6 -20.76 -41.17 36.28
C ARG A 6 -19.80 -39.98 36.07
N SER A 7 -19.11 -39.84 34.94
CA SER A 7 -19.65 -39.50 33.60
C SER A 7 -18.45 -39.46 32.62
N ILE A 8 -18.37 -40.27 31.54
CA ILE A 8 -18.84 -39.95 30.16
C ILE A 8 -18.21 -38.62 29.65
N LEU A 9 -17.46 -38.50 28.55
CA LEU A 9 -17.13 -39.35 27.40
C LEU A 9 -15.95 -38.69 26.65
N VAL A 10 -14.89 -39.45 26.33
CA VAL A 10 -14.34 -39.68 24.98
C VAL A 10 -14.14 -38.47 24.04
N ARG A 11 -12.87 -38.20 23.65
CA ARG A 11 -12.39 -38.41 22.26
C ARG A 11 -10.88 -38.21 22.14
N THR A 12 -10.22 -39.33 21.94
CA THR A 12 -8.85 -39.49 21.43
C THR A 12 -8.76 -38.92 20.01
N ALA A 13 -7.70 -38.17 19.72
CA ALA A 13 -7.14 -38.08 18.38
C ALA A 13 -5.65 -37.80 18.48
N ALA A 14 -4.85 -38.85 18.28
CA ALA A 14 -3.42 -38.78 18.09
C ALA A 14 -3.13 -38.01 16.79
N ILE A 15 -2.33 -36.95 16.86
CA ILE A 15 -1.82 -36.29 15.68
C ILE A 15 -0.43 -36.85 15.44
N ALA A 16 -0.33 -37.74 14.45
CA ALA A 16 0.93 -38.19 13.88
C ALA A 16 1.58 -37.01 13.15
N ALA A 17 2.66 -36.47 13.70
CA ALA A 17 3.47 -35.47 13.03
C ALA A 17 4.31 -36.15 11.94
N GLY A 18 3.80 -36.17 10.72
CA GLY A 18 4.56 -36.54 9.54
C GLY A 18 5.62 -35.47 9.24
N ALA A 19 6.87 -35.91 9.10
CA ALA A 19 7.94 -35.09 8.55
C ALA A 19 7.65 -34.80 7.07
N GLY A 20 7.21 -33.58 6.77
CA GLY A 20 6.98 -33.10 5.41
C GLY A 20 7.87 -31.88 5.14
N VAL A 21 8.88 -32.07 4.29
CA VAL A 21 9.75 -31.00 3.79
C VAL A 21 8.92 -30.12 2.85
N ALA A 22 8.44 -28.98 3.36
CA ALA A 22 7.94 -27.90 2.53
C ALA A 22 8.80 -26.68 2.79
N ALA A 23 9.90 -26.56 2.04
CA ALA A 23 10.59 -25.28 1.89
C ALA A 23 9.60 -24.33 1.18
N LEU A 24 8.79 -23.64 1.97
CA LEU A 24 8.00 -22.51 1.51
C LEU A 24 8.99 -21.48 1.01
N LEU A 25 9.14 -21.41 -0.31
CA LEU A 25 9.70 -20.27 -1.02
C LEU A 25 8.78 -19.07 -0.74
N THR A 26 8.93 -18.47 0.44
CA THR A 26 8.41 -17.13 0.70
C THR A 26 9.23 -16.19 -0.15
N VAL A 27 8.79 -15.97 -1.39
CA VAL A 27 9.16 -14.77 -2.13
C VAL A 27 8.68 -13.62 -1.26
N ALA A 28 9.61 -13.03 -0.50
CA ALA A 28 9.41 -11.70 0.03
C ALA A 28 9.22 -10.82 -1.21
N ALA A 29 7.96 -10.52 -1.56
CA ALA A 29 7.69 -9.47 -2.52
C ALA A 29 8.49 -8.26 -2.05
N PRO A 30 9.29 -7.60 -2.92
CA PRO A 30 10.03 -6.44 -2.48
C PRO A 30 9.02 -5.47 -1.87
N ALA A 31 9.23 -5.10 -0.61
CA ALA A 31 8.38 -4.14 0.11
C ALA A 31 8.38 -2.73 -0.56
N SER A 32 9.11 -2.57 -1.65
CA SER A 32 9.12 -1.45 -2.59
C SER A 32 8.72 -1.99 -3.97
N ALA A 33 7.43 -2.16 -4.21
CA ALA A 33 6.95 -2.68 -5.49
C ALA A 33 7.02 -1.67 -6.64
N ASP A 34 7.93 -0.68 -6.63
CA ASP A 34 7.93 0.49 -7.52
C ASP A 34 6.54 1.12 -7.82
N VAL A 35 6.49 2.28 -8.46
CA VAL A 35 5.22 2.74 -9.02
C VAL A 35 5.20 2.25 -10.46
N PRO A 36 4.16 1.49 -10.89
CA PRO A 36 4.13 0.96 -12.24
C PRO A 36 4.28 2.08 -13.27
N PRO A 37 5.15 1.90 -14.28
CA PRO A 37 5.23 2.83 -15.39
C PRO A 37 3.88 2.87 -16.11
N GLY A 38 3.48 4.04 -16.58
CA GLY A 38 2.18 4.21 -17.22
C GLY A 38 1.68 5.64 -17.18
N THR A 39 0.54 5.87 -17.81
CA THR A 39 -0.11 7.18 -17.80
C THR A 39 -1.12 7.27 -16.66
N TYR A 40 -1.26 8.46 -16.09
CA TYR A 40 -2.10 8.70 -14.92
C TYR A 40 -2.80 10.05 -15.00
N THR A 41 -3.92 10.16 -14.30
CA THR A 41 -4.51 11.44 -13.87
C THR A 41 -4.03 11.74 -12.46
N SER A 42 -3.34 12.86 -12.28
CA SER A 42 -2.99 13.42 -10.99
C SER A 42 -4.08 14.40 -10.56
N THR A 43 -4.68 14.21 -9.39
CA THR A 43 -5.67 15.14 -8.81
C THR A 43 -5.25 15.54 -7.41
N THR A 44 -5.22 16.85 -7.14
CA THR A 44 -5.05 17.40 -5.80
C THR A 44 -6.37 18.02 -5.34
N LEU A 45 -6.86 17.55 -4.20
CA LEU A 45 -8.07 18.01 -3.54
C LEU A 45 -7.72 18.81 -2.30
N SER A 46 -8.44 19.89 -1.99
CA SER A 46 -8.41 20.58 -0.70
C SER A 46 -9.83 20.86 -0.24
N GLY A 47 -10.15 20.52 1.02
CA GLY A 47 -11.51 20.65 1.55
C GLY A 47 -12.58 19.87 0.76
N GLY A 48 -12.20 18.82 0.02
CA GLY A 48 -13.11 18.05 -0.84
C GLY A 48 -13.29 18.62 -2.26
N THR A 49 -12.73 19.79 -2.56
CA THR A 49 -12.77 20.43 -3.88
C THR A 49 -11.51 20.12 -4.67
N VAL A 50 -11.65 19.85 -5.97
CA VAL A 50 -10.51 19.69 -6.88
C VAL A 50 -9.83 21.04 -7.07
N LEU A 51 -8.59 21.16 -6.60
CA LEU A 51 -7.77 22.35 -6.84
C LEU A 51 -7.03 22.26 -8.17
N LEU A 52 -6.55 21.07 -8.49
CA LEU A 52 -5.73 20.85 -9.67
C LEU A 52 -5.85 19.43 -10.14
N GLN A 53 -6.19 19.26 -11.42
CA GLN A 53 -6.23 17.99 -12.10
C GLN A 53 -5.38 18.08 -13.36
N ARG A 54 -4.48 17.13 -13.57
CA ARG A 54 -3.56 17.13 -14.70
C ARG A 54 -3.17 15.72 -15.11
N ASN A 55 -2.71 15.61 -16.35
CA ASN A 55 -2.15 14.37 -16.86
C ASN A 55 -0.72 14.22 -16.32
N GLY A 56 -0.32 12.97 -16.12
CA GLY A 56 1.03 12.60 -15.74
C GLY A 56 1.38 11.23 -16.26
N TYR A 57 2.63 10.86 -16.09
CA TYR A 57 3.08 9.51 -16.32
C TYR A 57 4.21 9.17 -15.37
N VAL A 58 4.38 7.88 -15.10
CA VAL A 58 5.49 7.38 -14.32
C VAL A 58 6.52 6.81 -15.30
N GLN A 59 7.75 7.29 -15.17
CA GLN A 59 8.89 6.86 -15.98
C GLN A 59 10.07 6.55 -15.06
N GLY A 60 10.42 5.26 -14.94
CA GLY A 60 11.39 4.82 -13.94
C GLY A 60 10.90 5.14 -12.53
N HIS A 61 11.72 5.84 -11.75
CA HIS A 61 11.38 6.28 -10.40
C HIS A 61 10.88 7.73 -10.35
N ASP A 62 10.50 8.31 -11.49
CA ASP A 62 10.00 9.68 -11.55
C ASP A 62 8.51 9.72 -11.88
N LEU A 63 7.78 10.55 -11.13
CA LEU A 63 6.46 11.03 -11.49
C LEU A 63 6.62 12.28 -12.36
N VAL A 64 6.23 12.18 -13.63
CA VAL A 64 6.31 13.28 -14.58
C VAL A 64 4.94 13.95 -14.71
N LEU A 65 4.90 15.23 -14.40
CA LEU A 65 3.72 16.10 -14.50
C LEU A 65 4.10 17.36 -15.30
N ILE A 66 4.09 18.53 -14.66
CA ILE A 66 4.69 19.77 -15.20
C ILE A 66 6.23 19.78 -15.05
N GLY A 67 6.76 18.87 -14.25
CA GLY A 67 8.18 18.65 -14.00
C GLY A 67 8.42 17.17 -13.72
N ARG A 68 9.67 16.81 -13.43
CA ARG A 68 10.05 15.45 -13.04
C ARG A 68 10.29 15.41 -11.54
N TYR A 69 9.60 14.50 -10.86
CA TYR A 69 9.61 14.44 -9.42
C TYR A 69 9.96 13.03 -8.96
N PRO A 70 11.09 12.86 -8.24
CA PRO A 70 11.49 11.56 -7.73
C PRO A 70 10.43 10.97 -6.80
N ILE A 71 10.16 9.69 -7.00
CA ILE A 71 9.28 8.88 -6.18
C ILE A 71 10.14 8.18 -5.14
N HIS A 72 9.88 8.47 -3.87
CA HIS A 72 10.64 7.92 -2.76
C HIS A 72 9.86 6.83 -2.03
N PRO A 73 10.42 5.63 -1.85
CA PRO A 73 9.78 4.59 -1.05
C PRO A 73 9.78 4.95 0.44
N ARG A 74 8.76 4.50 1.17
CA ARG A 74 8.65 4.69 2.62
C ARG A 74 8.87 3.39 3.38
N ARG A 75 9.50 3.49 4.55
CA ARG A 75 9.51 2.40 5.54
C ARG A 75 8.08 2.10 5.96
N GLY A 76 7.63 0.86 5.78
CA GLY A 76 6.25 0.44 6.05
C GLY A 76 5.32 0.44 4.82
N GLY A 77 5.83 0.77 3.63
CA GLY A 77 5.10 0.68 2.37
C GLY A 77 4.59 2.01 1.82
N GLY A 78 4.27 2.00 0.53
CA GLY A 78 3.89 3.19 -0.22
C GLY A 78 5.06 4.13 -0.51
N TYR A 79 4.72 5.27 -1.11
CA TYR A 79 5.70 6.24 -1.63
C TYR A 79 5.38 7.65 -1.17
N TYR A 80 6.32 8.57 -1.37
CA TYR A 80 6.08 10.00 -1.31
C TYR A 80 6.79 10.71 -2.46
N VAL A 81 6.29 11.90 -2.81
CA VAL A 81 6.88 12.78 -3.82
C VAL A 81 6.94 14.18 -3.23
N ASP A 82 8.09 14.84 -3.37
CA ASP A 82 8.27 16.25 -3.05
C ASP A 82 8.19 17.07 -4.36
N PHE A 83 7.12 17.85 -4.54
CA PHE A 83 6.90 18.61 -5.77
C PHE A 83 7.66 19.94 -5.78
N PHE A 84 7.82 20.56 -4.62
CA PHE A 84 8.61 21.76 -4.40
C PHE A 84 8.89 21.87 -2.89
N PRO A 85 9.85 22.71 -2.44
CA PRO A 85 10.18 22.83 -1.03
C PRO A 85 8.94 23.02 -0.16
N GLY A 86 8.77 22.13 0.82
CA GLY A 86 7.64 22.12 1.73
C GLY A 86 6.37 21.45 1.21
N HIS A 87 6.25 21.07 -0.06
CA HIS A 87 5.08 20.37 -0.61
C HIS A 87 5.35 18.89 -0.87
N ARG A 88 4.83 18.05 0.03
CA ARG A 88 4.97 16.59 -0.01
C ARG A 88 3.62 15.92 -0.18
N VAL A 89 3.52 14.98 -1.10
CA VAL A 89 2.36 14.09 -1.20
C VAL A 89 2.74 12.67 -0.86
N PHE A 90 1.81 11.96 -0.25
CA PHE A 90 1.95 10.54 0.05
C PHE A 90 1.12 9.72 -0.93
N MET A 91 1.71 8.64 -1.43
CA MET A 91 1.10 7.72 -2.38
C MET A 91 0.96 6.35 -1.72
N ASN A 92 -0.22 6.06 -1.19
CA ASN A 92 -0.58 4.72 -0.74
C ASN A 92 -1.35 4.03 -1.86
N SER A 93 -1.04 2.78 -2.17
CA SER A 93 -1.79 2.05 -3.18
C SER A 93 -3.28 1.99 -2.81
N ASP A 94 -4.16 2.19 -3.79
CA ASP A 94 -5.60 2.01 -3.62
C ASP A 94 -6.08 0.57 -3.90
N GLY A 95 -5.16 -0.34 -4.26
CA GLY A 95 -5.48 -1.72 -4.64
C GLY A 95 -5.99 -1.89 -6.08
N HIS A 96 -6.16 -0.80 -6.83
CA HIS A 96 -6.70 -0.78 -8.19
C HIS A 96 -5.71 -0.22 -9.21
N GLY A 97 -4.41 -0.26 -8.88
CA GLY A 97 -3.32 0.29 -9.69
C GLY A 97 -3.11 1.80 -9.50
N GLY A 98 -3.98 2.47 -8.75
CA GLY A 98 -3.84 3.87 -8.40
C GLY A 98 -3.21 4.09 -7.03
N TYR A 99 -3.07 5.37 -6.70
CA TYR A 99 -2.50 5.81 -5.44
C TYR A 99 -3.30 6.95 -4.85
N ARG A 100 -3.40 6.97 -3.52
CA ARG A 100 -4.04 8.04 -2.75
C ARG A 100 -3.30 8.32 -1.46
N GLY A 101 -3.27 9.59 -1.06
CA GLY A 101 -2.78 9.93 0.27
C GLY A 101 -2.80 11.42 0.56
N PRO A 102 -2.42 11.80 1.78
CA PRO A 102 -2.42 13.19 2.20
C PRO A 102 -1.39 14.02 1.41
N ALA A 103 -1.75 15.28 1.17
CA ALA A 103 -0.87 16.31 0.65
C ALA A 103 -0.55 17.32 1.77
N PHE A 104 0.72 17.60 1.97
CA PHE A 104 1.22 18.50 3.00
C PHE A 104 1.92 19.70 2.37
N LEU A 105 1.71 20.88 2.94
CA LEU A 105 2.46 22.09 2.65
C LEU A 105 3.01 22.67 3.95
N GLY A 106 4.33 22.80 4.07
CA GLY A 106 4.98 23.31 5.28
C GLY A 106 4.72 22.45 6.52
N GLY A 107 4.53 21.14 6.34
CA GLY A 107 4.21 20.20 7.43
C GLY A 107 2.72 20.16 7.83
N VAL A 108 1.88 21.01 7.25
CA VAL A 108 0.42 21.02 7.49
C VAL A 108 -0.29 20.25 6.38
N GLN A 109 -1.23 19.38 6.74
CA GLN A 109 -2.05 18.68 5.75
C GLN A 109 -2.99 19.68 5.08
N VAL A 110 -2.81 19.92 3.79
CA VAL A 110 -3.61 20.86 2.99
C VAL A 110 -4.62 20.16 2.09
N GLY A 111 -4.52 18.84 1.94
CA GLY A 111 -5.34 18.15 0.98
C GLY A 111 -5.12 16.65 0.85
N THR A 112 -5.66 16.12 -0.24
CA THR A 112 -5.47 14.73 -0.68
C THR A 112 -4.95 14.75 -2.11
N PHE A 113 -3.96 13.92 -2.38
CA PHE A 113 -3.45 13.64 -3.71
C PHE A 113 -3.96 12.27 -4.18
N THR A 114 -4.40 12.19 -5.43
CA THR A 114 -4.75 10.93 -6.10
C THR A 114 -4.01 10.80 -7.41
N LEU A 115 -3.59 9.57 -7.71
CA LEU A 115 -2.99 9.15 -8.96
C LEU A 115 -3.86 8.03 -9.53
N THR A 116 -4.63 8.31 -10.57
CA THR A 116 -5.57 7.34 -11.18
C THR A 116 -5.02 6.86 -12.51
N PRO A 117 -4.83 5.55 -12.73
CA PRO A 117 -4.32 5.03 -13.99
C PRO A 117 -5.17 5.46 -15.18
N ARG A 118 -4.50 5.67 -16.30
CA ARG A 118 -5.10 5.79 -17.62
C ARG A 118 -4.53 4.64 -18.45
N GLY A 119 -5.44 3.82 -18.99
CA GLY A 119 -5.14 2.56 -19.67
C GLY A 119 -4.12 2.69 -20.79
#